data_AF-A0A7W0GZS2-F1
#
_entry.id   AF-A0A7W0GZS2-F1
#
_cell.length_a   1.000
_cell.length_b   1.000
_cell.length_c   1.000
_cell.angle_alpha   90.00
_cell.angle_beta   90.00
_cell.angle_gamma   90.00
#
_symmetry.space_group_name_H-M   'P 1'
#
loop_
_entity.id
_entity.type
_entity.pdbx_description
1 polymer ?
#
loop_
_entity_poly.entity_id
_entity_poly.type
_entity_poly.pdbx_seq_one_letter_code
_entity_poly.pdbx_strand_id
1 'polypeptide(L)'
;MLRHRPPPREGDHPRVRAARRRLTKRCVSGWRSEAPGFGSDPISYKQAGERYLLSEDWEREDLAANLIEALLQCDHNVQERMIWHLFMIENELGQRVGEGVGISADDVRNLPPLATQTLTEEEQQRLANLGNNPPREVNGLTMTHCVPNERDVQAGEAVPA
;
A
#
# COMPACT_ATOMS: atom_id res chain seq x y z
N MET A 1 -54.20 27.60 -0.77
CA MET A 1 -52.84 27.19 -1.12
C MET A 1 -52.59 25.77 -0.60
N LEU A 2 -52.83 24.74 -1.41
CA LEU A 2 -52.54 23.35 -1.07
C LEU A 2 -51.06 23.07 -1.32
N ARG A 3 -50.28 22.82 -0.27
CA ARG A 3 -48.86 22.43 -0.41
C ARG A 3 -48.78 20.97 -0.83
N HIS A 4 -48.35 20.71 -2.06
CA HIS A 4 -48.01 19.36 -2.51
C HIS A 4 -46.80 18.83 -1.72
N ARG A 5 -46.97 17.68 -1.06
CA ARG A 5 -45.87 16.95 -0.42
C ARG A 5 -45.19 16.07 -1.48
N PRO A 6 -43.85 16.09 -1.61
CA PRO A 6 -43.16 15.23 -2.58
C PRO A 6 -43.27 13.75 -2.19
N PRO A 7 -43.22 12.82 -3.15
CA PRO A 7 -43.28 11.39 -2.87
C PRO A 7 -42.03 10.92 -2.10
N PRO A 8 -42.16 9.88 -1.27
CA PRO A 8 -41.04 9.32 -0.51
C PRO A 8 -39.97 8.73 -1.44
N ARG A 9 -38.69 8.86 -1.06
CA ARG A 9 -37.57 8.27 -1.81
C ARG A 9 -37.57 6.75 -1.63
N GLU A 10 -37.20 6.04 -2.69
CA GLU A 10 -37.17 4.56 -2.83
C GLU A 10 -36.62 3.78 -1.61
N GLY A 11 -35.70 4.37 -0.84
CA GLY A 11 -35.04 3.74 0.31
C GLY A 11 -35.80 3.74 1.64
N ASP A 12 -36.94 4.43 1.75
CA ASP A 12 -37.69 4.56 3.01
C ASP A 12 -38.73 3.46 3.23
N HIS A 13 -38.86 2.51 2.31
CA HIS A 13 -39.82 1.43 2.44
C HIS A 13 -39.42 0.46 3.58
N PRO A 14 -40.34 0.11 4.51
CA PRO A 14 -40.02 -0.72 5.68
C PRO A 14 -39.45 -2.09 5.31
N ARG A 15 -39.86 -2.66 4.16
CA ARG A 15 -39.30 -3.90 3.62
C ARG A 15 -37.85 -3.77 3.16
N VAL A 16 -37.44 -2.62 2.61
CA VAL A 16 -36.07 -2.33 2.17
C VAL A 16 -35.16 -2.14 3.39
N ARG A 17 -35.63 -1.45 4.44
CA ARG A 17 -34.90 -1.29 5.71
C ARG A 17 -34.68 -2.63 6.44
N ALA A 18 -35.66 -3.52 6.42
CA ALA A 18 -35.56 -4.84 7.06
C ALA A 18 -34.65 -5.83 6.30
N ALA A 19 -34.56 -5.71 4.97
CA ALA A 19 -33.62 -6.48 4.15
C ALA A 19 -32.16 -6.02 4.37
N ARG A 20 -31.93 -4.70 4.46
CA ARG A 20 -30.60 -4.12 4.72
C ARG A 20 -30.01 -4.54 6.07
N ARG A 21 -30.83 -4.58 7.14
CA ARG A 21 -30.39 -5.04 8.49
C ARG A 21 -30.09 -6.55 8.56
N ARG A 22 -30.68 -7.37 7.69
CA ARG A 22 -30.40 -8.81 7.61
C ARG A 22 -29.16 -9.12 6.78
N LEU A 23 -28.90 -8.38 5.70
CA LEU A 23 -27.67 -8.52 4.92
C LEU A 23 -26.43 -8.10 5.72
N THR A 24 -26.49 -6.99 6.47
CA THR A 24 -25.34 -6.51 7.23
C THR A 24 -24.91 -7.45 8.35
N LYS A 25 -25.85 -8.15 9.01
CA LYS A 25 -25.51 -9.13 10.05
C LYS A 25 -24.91 -10.42 9.47
N ARG A 26 -25.34 -10.85 8.27
CA ARG A 26 -24.83 -12.08 7.64
C ARG A 26 -23.46 -11.88 6.96
N CYS A 27 -23.20 -10.68 6.43
CA CYS A 27 -21.90 -10.34 5.86
C CYS A 27 -20.79 -10.23 6.92
N VAL A 28 -21.08 -9.70 8.11
CA VAL A 28 -20.05 -9.53 9.16
C VAL A 28 -19.68 -10.87 9.83
N SER A 29 -20.62 -11.81 9.94
CA SER A 29 -20.37 -13.10 10.61
C SER A 29 -19.80 -14.19 9.69
N GLY A 30 -19.73 -13.97 8.38
CA GLY A 30 -19.35 -15.00 7.39
C GLY A 30 -17.90 -14.95 6.89
N TRP A 31 -17.12 -13.93 7.28
CA TRP A 31 -15.74 -13.72 6.79
C TRP A 31 -14.65 -14.32 7.70
N ARG A 32 -15.02 -15.18 8.65
CA ARG A 32 -14.05 -15.96 9.42
C ARG A 32 -14.00 -17.37 8.86
N SER A 33 -13.44 -17.49 7.66
CA SER A 33 -13.24 -18.76 6.97
C SER A 33 -11.94 -19.39 7.43
N GLU A 34 -12.06 -20.55 8.06
CA GLU A 34 -11.00 -21.51 8.36
C GLU A 34 -10.45 -22.10 7.06
N ALA A 35 -9.55 -21.38 6.38
CA ALA A 35 -8.76 -21.92 5.27
C ALA A 35 -7.32 -22.14 5.73
N PRO A 36 -6.78 -23.37 5.68
CA PRO A 36 -5.37 -23.58 5.98
C PRO A 36 -4.54 -23.04 4.80
N GLY A 37 -3.74 -22.01 5.06
CA GLY A 37 -2.71 -21.52 4.13
C GLY A 37 -3.01 -20.22 3.39
N PHE A 38 -4.15 -19.55 3.62
CA PHE A 38 -4.36 -18.18 3.11
C PHE A 38 -3.97 -17.16 4.20
N GLY A 39 -2.66 -16.87 4.25
CA GLY A 39 -2.05 -15.69 4.87
C GLY A 39 -2.70 -15.19 6.16
N SER A 40 -2.43 -15.87 7.28
CA SER A 40 -2.62 -15.30 8.62
C SER A 40 -1.60 -14.21 8.95
N ASP A 41 -0.63 -13.98 8.07
CA ASP A 41 0.42 -13.02 8.26
C ASP A 41 -0.11 -11.61 7.89
N PRO A 42 0.05 -10.60 8.78
CA PRO A 42 -0.30 -9.23 8.46
C PRO A 42 0.47 -8.77 7.21
N ILE A 43 -0.11 -7.83 6.44
CA ILE A 43 0.53 -7.19 5.28
C ILE A 43 1.94 -6.74 5.71
N SER A 44 2.98 -7.38 5.18
CA SER A 44 4.35 -7.23 5.68
C SER A 44 5.15 -6.21 4.88
N TYR A 45 6.14 -5.57 5.51
CA TYR A 45 7.05 -4.67 4.81
C TYR A 45 7.87 -5.39 3.72
N LYS A 46 8.09 -6.69 3.91
CA LYS A 46 8.76 -7.55 2.95
C LYS A 46 8.03 -7.60 1.62
N GLN A 47 6.72 -7.88 1.63
CA GLN A 47 5.93 -7.96 0.40
C GLN A 47 5.92 -6.64 -0.37
N ALA A 48 5.83 -5.51 0.34
CA ALA A 48 5.88 -4.19 -0.29
C ALA A 48 7.25 -3.90 -0.93
N GLY A 49 8.34 -4.28 -0.24
CA GLY A 49 9.70 -4.08 -0.75
C GLY A 49 10.02 -4.98 -1.94
N GLU A 50 9.59 -6.25 -1.90
CA GLU A 50 9.72 -7.17 -3.05
C GLU A 50 8.98 -6.63 -4.27
N ARG A 51 7.76 -6.10 -4.08
CA ARG A 51 7.01 -5.48 -5.18
C ARG A 51 7.72 -4.24 -5.74
N TYR A 52 8.29 -3.40 -4.89
CA TYR A 52 9.07 -2.25 -5.34
C TYR A 52 10.27 -2.68 -6.20
N LEU A 53 11.04 -3.68 -5.75
CA LEU A 53 12.24 -4.14 -6.45
C LEU A 53 11.94 -4.89 -7.76
N LEU A 54 10.78 -5.54 -7.85
CA LEU A 54 10.32 -6.21 -9.07
C LEU A 54 9.66 -5.26 -10.09
N SER A 55 9.38 -4.00 -9.72
CA SER A 55 8.86 -2.98 -10.61
C SER A 55 9.94 -2.41 -11.52
N GLU A 56 9.55 -1.94 -12.71
CA GLU A 56 10.46 -1.33 -13.67
C GLU A 56 10.97 0.04 -13.21
N ASP A 57 12.12 0.48 -13.72
CA ASP A 57 12.78 1.71 -13.28
C ASP A 57 11.86 2.93 -13.40
N TRP A 58 11.13 3.06 -14.52
CA TRP A 58 10.18 4.15 -14.73
C TRP A 58 8.99 4.10 -13.77
N GLU A 59 8.51 2.90 -13.40
CA GLU A 59 7.43 2.74 -12.41
C GLU A 59 7.90 3.20 -11.03
N ARG A 60 9.15 2.86 -10.67
CA ARG A 60 9.75 3.26 -9.40
C ARG A 60 9.96 4.78 -9.36
N GLU A 61 10.39 5.39 -10.45
CA GLU A 61 10.52 6.84 -10.59
C GLU A 61 9.17 7.56 -10.49
N ASP A 62 8.16 7.10 -11.21
CA ASP A 62 6.81 7.68 -11.17
C ASP A 62 6.17 7.50 -9.79
N LEU A 63 6.34 6.32 -9.16
CA LEU A 63 5.91 6.08 -7.79
C LEU A 63 6.57 7.08 -6.82
N ALA A 64 7.88 7.26 -6.90
CA ALA A 64 8.60 8.18 -6.04
C ALA A 64 8.12 9.63 -6.23
N ALA A 65 7.95 10.07 -7.48
CA ALA A 65 7.45 11.41 -7.80
C ALA A 65 6.06 11.67 -7.22
N ASN A 66 5.13 10.72 -7.39
CA ASN A 66 3.77 10.80 -6.86
C ASN A 66 3.74 10.83 -5.32
N LEU A 67 4.61 10.05 -4.67
CA LEU A 67 4.74 10.06 -3.20
C LEU A 67 5.29 11.39 -2.68
N ILE A 68 6.29 11.96 -3.34
CA ILE A 68 6.86 13.27 -2.97
C ILE A 68 5.78 14.35 -3.07
N GLU A 69 5.08 14.43 -4.21
CA GLU A 69 4.02 15.43 -4.41
C GLU A 69 2.94 15.34 -3.33
N ALA A 70 2.48 14.12 -3.03
CA ALA A 70 1.46 13.90 -2.01
C ALA A 70 1.95 14.28 -0.60
N LEU A 71 3.18 13.90 -0.24
CA LEU A 71 3.72 14.15 1.10
C LEU A 71 4.00 15.63 1.37
N LEU A 72 4.38 16.40 0.35
CA LEU A 72 4.58 17.85 0.49
C LEU A 72 3.31 18.60 0.91
N GLN A 73 2.12 18.01 0.70
CA GLN A 73 0.84 18.57 1.13
C GLN A 73 0.46 18.17 2.57
N CYS A 74 1.19 17.24 3.19
CA CYS A 74 0.90 16.75 4.54
C CYS A 74 1.63 17.52 5.63
N ASP A 75 1.15 17.41 6.86
CA ASP A 75 1.86 17.90 8.05
C ASP A 75 3.19 17.16 8.25
N HIS A 76 4.18 17.85 8.84
CA HIS A 76 5.54 17.34 9.03
C HIS A 76 5.59 15.99 9.78
N ASN A 77 4.76 15.81 10.81
CA ASN A 77 4.67 14.56 11.56
C ASN A 77 4.20 13.37 10.71
N VAL A 78 3.32 13.62 9.72
CA VAL A 78 2.88 12.61 8.76
C VAL A 78 4.00 12.32 7.77
N GLN A 79 4.70 13.35 7.30
CA GLN A 79 5.87 13.19 6.42
C GLN A 79 6.93 12.30 7.07
N GLU A 80 7.39 12.64 8.28
CA GLU A 80 8.38 11.85 9.04
C GLU A 80 7.92 10.39 9.21
N ARG A 81 6.65 10.18 9.58
CA ARG A 81 6.10 8.85 9.78
C ARG A 81 6.05 8.05 8.47
N MET A 82 5.70 8.69 7.37
CA MET A 82 5.66 8.04 6.06
C MET A 82 7.05 7.70 5.56
N ILE A 83 8.02 8.62 5.69
CA ILE A 83 9.42 8.36 5.35
C ILE A 83 9.97 7.19 6.18
N TRP A 84 9.66 7.12 7.48
CA TRP A 84 9.99 5.96 8.31
C TRP A 84 9.45 4.65 7.73
N HIS A 85 8.18 4.63 7.31
CA HIS A 85 7.57 3.46 6.69
C HIS A 85 8.22 3.10 5.34
N LEU A 86 8.61 4.08 4.54
CA LEU A 86 9.27 3.85 3.25
C LEU A 86 10.66 3.23 3.44
N PHE A 87 11.44 3.66 4.44
CA PHE A 87 12.71 3.00 4.79
C PHE A 87 12.52 1.56 5.29
N MET A 88 11.42 1.27 5.99
CA MET A 88 11.07 -0.10 6.39
C MET A 88 10.74 -0.99 5.17
N ILE A 89 10.09 -0.42 4.14
CA ILE A 89 9.83 -1.09 2.86
C ILE A 89 11.16 -1.35 2.14
N GLU A 90 11.83 -0.29 1.70
CA GLU A 90 13.12 -0.36 0.99
C GLU A 90 13.95 0.91 1.19
N ASN A 91 15.25 0.77 1.45
CA ASN A 91 16.12 1.92 1.73
C ASN A 91 16.17 2.91 0.57
N GLU A 92 16.27 2.39 -0.64
CA GLU A 92 16.43 3.19 -1.85
C GLU A 92 15.18 4.05 -2.12
N LEU A 93 13.99 3.47 -1.93
CA LEU A 93 12.71 4.18 -1.96
C LEU A 93 12.62 5.25 -0.86
N GLY A 94 12.94 4.87 0.39
CA GLY A 94 12.94 5.79 1.52
C GLY A 94 13.89 6.97 1.31
N GLN A 95 15.06 6.71 0.73
CA GLN A 95 16.05 7.73 0.40
C GLN A 95 15.55 8.67 -0.70
N ARG A 96 15.06 8.15 -1.84
CA ARG A 96 14.53 8.99 -2.94
C ARG A 96 13.43 9.92 -2.47
N VAL A 97 12.44 9.39 -1.77
CA VAL A 97 11.29 10.18 -1.30
C VAL A 97 11.71 11.12 -0.16
N GLY A 98 12.59 10.67 0.73
CA GLY A 98 13.15 11.49 1.79
C GLY A 98 13.93 12.69 1.26
N GLU A 99 14.76 12.51 0.25
CA GLU A 99 15.48 13.60 -0.43
C GLU A 99 14.52 14.59 -1.10
N GLY A 100 13.42 14.11 -1.70
CA GLY A 100 12.40 14.97 -2.31
C GLY A 100 11.59 15.81 -1.32
N VAL A 101 11.42 15.33 -0.08
CA VAL A 101 10.67 16.02 0.99
C VAL A 101 11.61 16.79 1.94
N GLY A 102 12.90 16.47 1.95
CA GLY A 102 13.90 17.07 2.84
C GLY A 102 14.02 16.39 4.21
N ILE A 103 13.70 15.10 4.31
CA ILE A 103 13.78 14.30 5.55
C ILE A 103 14.71 13.11 5.32
N SER A 104 15.73 12.97 6.17
CA SER A 104 16.70 11.88 6.09
C SER A 104 16.33 10.69 6.97
N ALA A 105 17.03 9.57 6.79
CA ALA A 105 16.87 8.40 7.66
C ALA A 105 17.20 8.73 9.13
N ASP A 106 18.15 9.64 9.38
CA ASP A 106 18.58 10.01 10.73
C ASP A 106 17.49 10.78 11.48
N ASP A 107 16.70 11.59 10.77
CA ASP A 107 15.59 12.36 11.35
C ASP A 107 14.49 11.43 11.89
N VAL A 108 14.28 10.29 11.23
CA VAL A 108 13.19 9.36 11.55
C VAL A 108 13.62 8.12 12.33
N ARG A 109 14.93 7.80 12.40
CA ARG A 109 15.44 6.54 13.03
C ARG A 109 14.97 6.35 14.47
N ASN A 110 14.77 7.43 15.21
CA ASN A 110 14.38 7.40 16.63
C ASN A 110 12.86 7.23 16.84
N LEU A 111 12.05 7.21 15.77
CA LEU A 111 10.61 7.01 15.88
C LEU A 111 10.32 5.54 16.24
N PRO A 112 9.62 5.28 17.37
CA PRO A 112 9.20 3.92 17.68
C PRO A 112 8.08 3.48 16.71
N PRO A 113 7.86 2.16 16.57
CA PRO A 113 6.67 1.62 15.93
C PRO A 113 5.40 2.22 16.55
N LEU A 114 4.33 2.30 15.75
CA LEU A 114 3.04 2.77 16.27
C LEU A 114 2.54 1.83 17.37
N ALA A 115 1.78 2.34 18.34
CA ALA A 115 1.31 1.57 19.49
C ALA A 115 0.45 0.33 19.10
N THR A 116 -0.20 0.38 17.94
CA THR A 116 -1.02 -0.70 17.39
C THR A 116 -0.24 -1.65 16.47
N GLN A 117 1.03 -1.37 16.23
CA GLN A 117 1.85 -2.09 15.26
C GLN A 117 2.73 -3.12 15.97
N THR A 118 2.62 -4.37 15.55
CA THR A 118 3.51 -5.45 15.97
C THR A 118 4.45 -5.77 14.82
N LEU A 119 5.76 -5.60 15.05
CA LEU A 119 6.79 -5.94 14.08
C LEU A 119 7.29 -7.38 14.31
N THR A 120 7.52 -8.12 13.23
CA THR A 120 8.22 -9.40 13.29
C THR A 120 9.68 -9.22 13.72
N GLU A 121 10.35 -10.29 14.11
CA GLU A 121 11.78 -10.23 14.48
C GLU A 121 12.66 -9.69 13.34
N GLU A 122 12.36 -10.10 12.09
CA GLU A 122 13.05 -9.60 10.89
C GLU A 122 12.83 -8.09 10.69
N GLU A 123 11.61 -7.60 10.93
CA GLU A 123 11.28 -6.18 10.82
C GLU A 123 11.93 -5.36 11.94
N GLN A 124 12.01 -5.90 13.16
CA GLN A 124 12.74 -5.25 14.26
C GLN A 124 14.24 -5.14 13.93
N GLN A 125 14.83 -6.19 13.37
CA GLN A 125 16.23 -6.15 12.92
C GLN A 125 16.44 -5.13 11.80
N ARG A 126 15.47 -4.99 10.90
CA ARG A 126 15.52 -3.98 9.83
C ARG A 126 15.39 -2.55 10.38
N LEU A 127 14.52 -2.36 11.36
CA LEU A 127 14.37 -1.08 12.07
C LEU A 127 15.65 -0.68 12.79
N ALA A 128 16.34 -1.64 13.42
CA ALA A 128 17.63 -1.37 14.08
C ALA A 128 18.70 -0.83 13.11
N ASN A 129 18.61 -1.18 11.83
CA ASN A 129 19.54 -0.77 10.77
C ASN A 129 18.90 0.24 9.78
N LEU A 130 17.89 1.01 10.20
CA LEU A 130 17.13 1.90 9.31
C LEU A 130 18.04 2.84 8.48
N GLY A 131 17.88 2.77 7.16
CA GLY A 131 18.68 3.52 6.17
C GLY A 131 19.95 2.80 5.70
N ASN A 132 20.42 1.77 6.41
CA ASN A 132 21.66 1.02 6.11
C ASN A 132 21.43 -0.48 5.89
N ASN A 133 20.18 -0.91 5.78
CA ASN A 133 19.84 -2.30 5.47
C ASN A 133 20.39 -2.76 4.09
N PRO A 134 20.69 -4.05 3.92
CA PRO A 134 20.90 -4.59 2.58
C PRO A 134 19.59 -4.50 1.76
N PRO A 135 19.69 -4.42 0.42
CA PRO A 135 18.54 -4.61 -0.46
C PRO A 135 17.87 -5.95 -0.19
N ARG A 136 16.56 -6.03 -0.44
CA ARG A 136 15.85 -7.31 -0.28
C ARG A 136 16.19 -8.26 -1.43
N GLU A 137 16.21 -9.55 -1.11
CA GLU A 137 16.44 -10.62 -2.08
C GLU A 137 15.15 -10.94 -2.84
N VAL A 138 15.12 -10.69 -4.15
CA VAL A 138 13.97 -10.99 -5.04
C VAL A 138 14.28 -12.07 -6.08
N ASN A 139 15.43 -12.73 -5.95
CA ASN A 139 15.89 -13.76 -6.88
C ASN A 139 14.87 -14.93 -6.96
N GLY A 140 14.37 -15.21 -8.17
CA GLY A 140 13.39 -16.27 -8.40
C GLY A 140 11.93 -15.87 -8.16
N LEU A 141 11.65 -14.60 -7.82
CA LEU A 141 10.31 -14.06 -7.79
C LEU A 141 9.96 -13.44 -9.14
N THR A 142 8.75 -13.71 -9.62
CA THR A 142 8.18 -13.08 -10.82
C THR A 142 6.86 -12.44 -10.47
N MET A 143 6.67 -11.18 -10.87
CA MET A 143 5.42 -10.47 -10.67
C MET A 143 4.34 -11.08 -11.59
N THR A 144 3.40 -11.84 -11.03
CA THR A 144 2.45 -12.65 -11.83
C THR A 144 1.23 -11.88 -12.36
N HIS A 145 1.07 -10.61 -12.00
CA HIS A 145 -0.10 -9.78 -12.36
C HIS A 145 0.31 -8.35 -12.73
N CYS A 146 1.21 -8.20 -13.71
CA CYS A 146 1.44 -6.91 -14.35
C CYS A 146 0.34 -6.65 -15.39
N VAL A 147 -0.27 -5.46 -15.33
CA VAL A 147 -1.10 -4.98 -16.44
C VAL A 147 -0.15 -4.67 -17.60
N PRO A 148 -0.39 -5.18 -18.82
CA PRO A 148 0.47 -4.90 -19.97
C PRO A 148 0.67 -3.39 -20.15
N ASN A 149 1.92 -2.97 -20.23
CA ASN A 149 2.28 -1.57 -20.36
C ASN A 149 2.28 -1.17 -21.83
N GLU A 150 1.39 -0.26 -22.25
CA GLU A 150 1.38 0.28 -23.62
C GLU A 150 2.63 1.10 -23.95
N ARG A 151 3.42 1.51 -22.94
CA ARG A 151 4.74 2.16 -23.12
C ARG A 151 5.85 1.16 -23.40
N ASP A 152 5.64 -0.12 -23.08
CA ASP A 152 6.55 -1.23 -23.35
C ASP A 152 6.21 -1.89 -24.70
N VAL A 153 6.08 -1.06 -25.74
CA VAL A 153 6.03 -1.53 -27.13
C VAL A 153 7.41 -2.08 -27.49
N GLN A 154 7.63 -3.35 -27.14
CA GLN A 154 8.76 -4.10 -27.67
C GLN A 154 8.70 -4.04 -29.20
N ALA A 155 9.75 -3.48 -29.79
CA ALA A 155 9.97 -3.50 -31.23
C ALA A 155 9.86 -4.96 -31.69
N GLY A 156 8.83 -5.24 -32.50
CA GLY A 156 8.56 -6.57 -33.00
C GLY A 156 9.80 -7.20 -33.61
N GLU A 157 10.18 -8.34 -33.05
CA GLU A 157 11.14 -9.25 -33.63
C GLU A 157 10.58 -9.68 -35.00
N ALA A 158 11.25 -9.26 -36.07
CA ALA A 158 10.93 -9.70 -37.42
C ALA A 158 11.23 -11.20 -37.52
N VAL A 159 10.19 -12.02 -37.47
CA VAL A 159 10.29 -13.45 -37.80
C VAL A 159 10.60 -13.56 -39.30
N PRO A 160 11.77 -14.08 -39.72
CA PRO A 160 12.06 -14.26 -41.13
C PRO A 160 11.18 -15.35 -41.74
N ALA A 161 10.81 -15.13 -43.01
CA ALA A 161 9.88 -15.92 -43.81
C ALA A 161 10.37 -17.34 -44.15
#